data_AF-A0A935X3Z7-F1
#
_entry.id   AF-A0A935X3Z7-F1
#
_cell.length_a   1.000
_cell.length_b   1.000
_cell.length_c   1.000
_cell.angle_alpha   90.00
_cell.angle_beta   90.00
_cell.angle_gamma   90.00
#
_symmetry.space_group_name_H-M   'P 1'
#
loop_
_entity.id
_entity.type
_entity.pdbx_description
1 polymer ?
#
loop_
_entity_poly.entity_id
_entity_poly.type
_entity_poly.pdbx_seq_one_letter_code
_entity_poly.pdbx_strand_id
1 'polypeptide(L)'
;MTPEQVFQNELEVFRTEAEAGTQFFYAYLTVHAVAAGDSQVHRTLNSAPLFWNTTLGALQTATFIVLGRVFDQDSPHNIDKVLSISQRHPEIFGTAALAKRKQGSSKARPDWLDGYLESVYVPKASDFRRPRRYVREKRKIYDRSYRDLRRKVFAHRELSERAAVEAHFAGTNIRELQRLFAFLNSFHETMWQLFLNGRKPNLRPRRYSVKRMRDFPSPEERRKGVQERIVREAEAFLLAAARVAQPSVRPDRSIAVLRASVERSGH
;
A
#
# COMPACT_ATOMS: atom_id res chain seq x y z
N MET A 1 -12.94 23.08 -15.86
CA MET A 1 -13.10 21.61 -15.76
C MET A 1 -14.51 21.31 -15.27
N THR A 2 -15.16 20.28 -15.79
CA THR A 2 -16.47 19.83 -15.32
C THR A 2 -16.35 19.18 -13.92
N PRO A 3 -17.44 19.11 -13.12
CA PRO A 3 -17.41 18.39 -11.84
C PRO A 3 -16.92 16.95 -11.96
N GLU A 4 -17.27 16.28 -13.07
CA GLU A 4 -16.80 14.93 -13.40
C GLU A 4 -15.27 14.88 -13.59
N GLN A 5 -14.70 15.80 -14.37
CA GLN A 5 -13.24 15.87 -14.57
C GLN A 5 -12.50 16.16 -13.27
N VAL A 6 -13.04 17.07 -12.44
CA VAL A 6 -12.46 17.38 -11.13
C VAL A 6 -12.52 16.15 -10.23
N PHE A 7 -13.66 15.44 -10.16
CA PHE A 7 -13.77 14.21 -9.38
C PHE A 7 -12.76 13.14 -9.82
N GLN A 8 -12.66 12.91 -11.13
CA GLN A 8 -11.75 11.92 -11.69
C GLN A 8 -10.29 12.25 -11.35
N ASN A 9 -9.89 13.52 -11.49
CA ASN A 9 -8.55 13.97 -11.14
C ASN A 9 -8.26 13.78 -9.63
N GLU A 10 -9.17 14.21 -8.76
CA GLU A 10 -8.98 14.06 -7.31
C GLU A 10 -8.95 12.59 -6.88
N LEU A 11 -9.76 11.73 -7.51
CA LEU A 11 -9.76 10.30 -7.23
C LEU A 11 -8.43 9.64 -7.66
N GLU A 12 -7.87 10.07 -8.79
CA GLU A 12 -6.60 9.56 -9.32
C GLU A 12 -5.39 10.02 -8.51
N VAL A 13 -5.38 11.30 -8.08
CA VAL A 13 -4.37 11.81 -7.14
C VAL A 13 -4.44 11.03 -5.82
N PHE A 14 -5.66 10.85 -5.28
CA PHE A 14 -5.86 10.04 -4.07
C PHE A 14 -5.38 8.60 -4.24
N ARG A 15 -5.65 7.97 -5.39
CA ARG A 15 -5.19 6.61 -5.72
C ARG A 15 -3.67 6.52 -5.65
N THR A 16 -3.00 7.44 -6.34
CA THR A 16 -1.54 7.47 -6.44
C THR A 16 -0.90 7.64 -5.06
N GLU A 17 -1.41 8.57 -4.25
CA GLU A 17 -0.95 8.77 -2.88
C GLU A 17 -1.21 7.53 -2.01
N ALA A 18 -2.43 6.99 -2.02
CA ALA A 18 -2.78 5.81 -1.21
C ALA A 18 -1.93 4.57 -1.58
N GLU A 19 -1.71 4.33 -2.86
CA GLU A 19 -0.89 3.22 -3.34
C GLU A 19 0.60 3.43 -3.01
N ALA A 20 1.15 4.62 -3.24
CA ALA A 20 2.54 4.93 -2.93
C ALA A 20 2.85 4.75 -1.44
N GLY A 21 2.02 5.33 -0.56
CA GLY A 21 2.18 5.15 0.89
C GLY A 21 2.05 3.68 1.33
N THR A 22 1.18 2.93 0.66
CA THR A 22 1.05 1.49 0.88
C THR A 22 2.32 0.75 0.49
N GLN A 23 2.90 1.06 -0.67
CA GLN A 23 4.15 0.45 -1.11
C GLN A 23 5.29 0.76 -0.15
N PHE A 24 5.48 2.03 0.23
CA PHE A 24 6.53 2.43 1.16
C PHE A 24 6.44 1.69 2.49
N PHE A 25 5.24 1.68 3.08
CA PHE A 25 5.04 1.10 4.39
C PHE A 25 5.14 -0.42 4.40
N TYR A 26 4.53 -1.10 3.42
CA TYR A 26 4.57 -2.55 3.37
C TYR A 26 5.94 -3.08 2.92
N ALA A 27 6.68 -2.36 2.08
CA ALA A 27 8.08 -2.69 1.81
C ALA A 27 8.92 -2.61 3.09
N TYR A 28 8.81 -1.51 3.84
CA TYR A 28 9.50 -1.34 5.14
C TYR A 28 9.20 -2.51 6.10
N LEU A 29 7.92 -2.83 6.31
CA LEU A 29 7.53 -3.93 7.20
C LEU A 29 8.00 -5.30 6.71
N THR A 30 8.01 -5.53 5.39
CA THR A 30 8.43 -6.80 4.81
C THR A 30 9.91 -7.03 5.02
N VAL A 31 10.76 -6.03 4.80
CA VAL A 31 12.21 -6.12 5.04
C VAL A 31 12.48 -6.55 6.49
N HIS A 32 11.86 -5.87 7.46
CA HIS A 32 12.00 -6.23 8.88
C HIS A 32 11.46 -7.63 9.18
N ALA A 33 10.29 -7.98 8.65
CA ALA A 33 9.66 -9.27 8.95
C ALA A 33 10.45 -10.45 8.36
N VAL A 34 11.02 -10.30 7.17
CA VAL A 34 11.83 -11.35 6.53
C VAL A 34 13.18 -11.45 7.23
N ALA A 35 13.87 -10.35 7.50
CA ALA A 35 15.14 -10.35 8.22
C ALA A 35 15.03 -10.95 9.63
N ALA A 36 13.90 -10.74 10.32
CA ALA A 36 13.65 -11.35 11.63
C ALA A 36 13.39 -12.86 11.56
N GLY A 37 12.91 -13.37 10.42
CA GLY A 37 12.58 -14.78 10.22
C GLY A 37 13.65 -15.60 9.51
N ASP A 38 14.64 -14.95 8.88
CA ASP A 38 15.68 -15.60 8.07
C ASP A 38 17.06 -15.00 8.37
N SER A 39 17.93 -15.80 9.00
CA SER A 39 19.28 -15.37 9.38
C SER A 39 20.20 -15.08 8.19
N GLN A 40 19.96 -15.70 7.03
CA GLN A 40 20.74 -15.45 5.81
C GLN A 40 20.37 -14.10 5.22
N VAL A 41 19.07 -13.78 5.17
CA VAL A 41 18.60 -12.45 4.79
C VAL A 41 19.17 -11.41 5.76
N HIS A 42 19.10 -11.65 7.07
CA HIS A 42 19.69 -10.74 8.06
C HIS A 42 21.18 -10.46 7.80
N ARG A 43 21.99 -11.50 7.56
CA ARG A 43 23.42 -11.34 7.22
C ARG A 43 23.64 -10.59 5.92
N THR A 44 22.82 -10.86 4.90
CA THR A 44 22.89 -10.20 3.59
C THR A 44 22.59 -8.70 3.70
N LEU A 45 21.58 -8.32 4.49
CA LEU A 45 21.30 -6.91 4.75
C LEU A 45 22.45 -6.23 5.50
N ASN A 46 23.05 -6.94 6.46
CA ASN A 46 24.20 -6.44 7.23
C ASN A 46 25.51 -6.35 6.44
N SER A 47 25.58 -6.85 5.20
CA SER A 47 26.76 -6.63 4.35
C SER A 47 26.80 -5.21 3.77
N ALA A 48 25.68 -4.49 3.78
CA ALA A 48 25.57 -3.10 3.32
C ALA A 48 24.67 -2.27 4.27
N PRO A 49 25.06 -2.13 5.55
CA PRO A 49 24.17 -1.59 6.58
C PRO A 49 23.82 -0.12 6.37
N LEU A 50 24.76 0.69 5.85
CA LEU A 50 24.51 2.10 5.53
C LEU A 50 23.40 2.22 4.47
N PHE A 51 23.50 1.45 3.37
CA PHE A 51 22.51 1.47 2.29
C PHE A 51 21.11 1.11 2.83
N TRP A 52 20.98 -0.01 3.54
CA TRP A 52 19.68 -0.47 4.02
C TRP A 52 19.08 0.44 5.08
N ASN A 53 19.87 1.01 5.99
CA ASN A 53 19.37 2.00 6.94
C ASN A 53 18.88 3.27 6.23
N THR A 54 19.59 3.73 5.19
CA THR A 54 19.14 4.86 4.36
C THR A 54 17.83 4.53 3.63
N THR A 55 17.73 3.37 3.00
CA THR A 55 16.51 2.94 2.30
C THR A 55 15.32 2.82 3.26
N LEU A 56 15.50 2.18 4.41
CA LEU A 56 14.43 2.00 5.39
C LEU A 56 13.98 3.35 5.99
N GLY A 57 14.93 4.25 6.27
CA GLY A 57 14.63 5.61 6.70
C GLY A 57 13.84 6.40 5.65
N ALA A 58 14.18 6.25 4.36
CA ALA A 58 13.45 6.88 3.27
C ALA A 58 12.02 6.32 3.12
N LEU A 59 11.84 5.00 3.17
CA LEU A 59 10.53 4.35 3.12
C LEU A 59 9.62 4.79 4.28
N GLN A 60 10.17 4.83 5.49
CA GLN A 60 9.45 5.29 6.67
C GLN A 60 9.06 6.77 6.55
N THR A 61 9.99 7.63 6.12
CA THR A 61 9.73 9.07 5.91
C THR A 61 8.63 9.29 4.87
N ALA A 62 8.74 8.62 3.72
CA ALA A 62 7.77 8.73 2.64
C ALA A 62 6.37 8.26 3.08
N THR A 63 6.28 7.21 3.91
CA THR A 63 5.03 6.74 4.50
C THR A 63 4.30 7.86 5.25
N PHE A 64 4.99 8.57 6.13
CA PHE A 64 4.37 9.64 6.94
C PHE A 64 4.04 10.89 6.12
N ILE A 65 4.86 11.24 5.13
CA ILE A 65 4.56 12.34 4.20
C ILE A 65 3.24 12.07 3.47
N VAL A 66 3.04 10.87 2.93
CA VAL A 66 1.80 10.48 2.24
C VAL A 66 0.59 10.57 3.16
N LEU A 67 0.69 10.10 4.41
CA LEU A 67 -0.42 10.23 5.37
C LEU A 67 -0.82 11.69 5.58
N GLY A 68 0.16 12.59 5.67
CA GLY A 68 -0.08 14.03 5.74
C GLY A 68 -0.83 14.55 4.52
N ARG A 69 -0.40 14.20 3.30
CA ARG A 69 -1.10 14.61 2.08
C ARG A 69 -2.55 14.14 2.03
N VAL A 70 -2.80 12.89 2.47
CA VAL A 70 -4.12 12.28 2.44
C VAL A 70 -5.06 12.83 3.52
N PHE A 71 -4.55 13.04 4.73
CA PHE A 71 -5.37 13.38 5.90
C PHE A 71 -5.28 14.86 6.30
N ASP A 72 -4.21 15.61 6.08
CA ASP A 72 -4.18 17.03 6.49
C ASP A 72 -5.26 17.83 5.73
N GLN A 73 -6.06 18.63 6.45
CA GLN A 73 -7.15 19.40 5.84
C GLN A 73 -6.64 20.56 4.97
N ASP A 74 -5.43 21.03 5.26
CA ASP A 74 -4.76 22.08 4.51
C ASP A 74 -4.07 21.54 3.23
N SER A 75 -4.05 20.21 3.04
CA SER A 75 -3.55 19.60 1.81
C SER A 75 -4.53 19.86 0.66
N PRO A 76 -4.07 20.32 -0.52
CA PRO A 76 -4.93 20.66 -1.65
C PRO A 76 -5.69 19.45 -2.20
N HIS A 77 -5.05 18.28 -2.17
CA HIS A 77 -5.60 17.00 -2.62
C HIS A 77 -5.65 16.05 -1.43
N ASN A 78 -6.84 15.89 -0.86
CA ASN A 78 -7.06 15.07 0.32
C ASN A 78 -8.36 14.26 0.22
N ILE A 79 -8.54 13.31 1.14
CA ILE A 79 -9.71 12.42 1.12
C ILE A 79 -11.05 13.16 1.30
N ASP A 80 -11.06 14.29 2.00
CA ASP A 80 -12.27 15.09 2.18
C ASP A 80 -12.70 15.76 0.87
N LYS A 81 -11.75 16.10 -0.01
CA LYS A 81 -12.03 16.68 -1.33
C LYS A 81 -12.83 15.73 -2.20
N VAL A 82 -12.40 14.46 -2.28
CA VAL A 82 -13.10 13.39 -3.01
C VAL A 82 -14.54 13.24 -2.49
N LEU A 83 -14.71 13.18 -1.17
CA LEU A 83 -16.04 13.10 -0.54
C LEU A 83 -16.91 14.32 -0.80
N SER A 84 -16.33 15.52 -0.71
CA SER A 84 -17.04 16.78 -0.89
C SER A 84 -17.60 16.91 -2.31
N ILE A 85 -16.79 16.59 -3.32
CA ILE A 85 -17.23 16.59 -4.72
C ILE A 85 -18.34 15.56 -4.90
N SER A 86 -18.17 14.35 -4.36
CA SER A 86 -19.17 13.28 -4.48
C SER A 86 -20.53 13.67 -3.89
N GLN A 87 -20.54 14.46 -2.82
CA GLN A 87 -21.76 14.91 -2.14
C GLN A 87 -22.41 16.11 -2.83
N ARG A 88 -21.62 17.02 -3.37
CA ARG A 88 -22.11 18.24 -4.04
C ARG A 88 -22.58 17.99 -5.47
N HIS A 89 -22.01 16.97 -6.11
CA HIS A 89 -22.26 16.65 -7.51
C HIS A 89 -22.71 15.20 -7.69
N PRO A 90 -23.81 14.74 -7.06
CA PRO A 90 -24.28 13.37 -7.19
C PRO A 90 -24.62 12.97 -8.64
N GLU A 91 -24.95 13.94 -9.49
CA GLU A 91 -25.26 13.76 -10.92
C GLU A 91 -24.12 13.09 -11.70
N ILE A 92 -22.87 13.23 -11.27
CA ILE A 92 -21.72 12.57 -11.92
C ILE A 92 -21.80 11.05 -11.79
N PHE A 93 -22.56 10.52 -10.84
CA PHE A 93 -22.81 9.09 -10.65
C PHE A 93 -24.14 8.62 -11.27
N GLY A 94 -24.87 9.52 -11.93
CA GLY A 94 -26.13 9.19 -12.58
C GLY A 94 -25.95 8.30 -13.81
N THR A 95 -27.02 7.60 -14.18
CA THR A 95 -27.05 6.70 -15.35
C THR A 95 -26.62 7.38 -16.64
N ALA A 96 -27.05 8.64 -16.88
CA ALA A 96 -26.66 9.40 -18.06
C ALA A 96 -25.16 9.72 -18.10
N ALA A 97 -24.57 10.11 -16.97
CA ALA A 97 -23.14 10.39 -16.87
C ALA A 97 -22.31 9.11 -17.07
N LEU A 98 -22.74 8.00 -16.47
CA LEU A 98 -22.12 6.70 -16.68
C LEU A 98 -22.22 6.22 -18.14
N ALA A 99 -23.38 6.39 -18.77
CA ALA A 99 -23.59 6.06 -20.18
C ALA A 99 -22.61 6.81 -21.07
N LYS A 100 -22.45 8.12 -20.85
CA LYS A 100 -21.48 8.96 -21.56
C LYS A 100 -20.05 8.45 -21.37
N ARG A 101 -19.66 8.11 -20.14
CA ARG A 101 -18.33 7.55 -19.86
C ARG A 101 -18.08 6.21 -20.54
N LYS A 102 -19.08 5.31 -20.53
CA LYS A 102 -18.97 3.98 -21.15
C LYS A 102 -18.97 4.02 -22.68
N GLN A 103 -19.69 4.97 -23.27
CA GLN A 103 -19.66 5.21 -24.72
C GLN A 103 -18.34 5.84 -25.17
N GLY A 104 -17.74 6.70 -24.34
CA GLY A 104 -16.46 7.34 -24.63
C GLY A 104 -16.54 8.25 -25.87
N SER A 105 -15.60 8.09 -26.80
CA SER A 105 -15.58 8.81 -28.08
C SER A 105 -16.36 8.10 -29.20
N SER A 106 -17.03 6.99 -28.90
CA SER A 106 -17.77 6.21 -29.90
C SER A 106 -18.94 7.03 -30.45
N LYS A 107 -18.99 7.18 -31.78
CA LYS A 107 -20.07 7.91 -32.47
C LYS A 107 -21.42 7.22 -32.31
N ALA A 108 -21.43 5.89 -32.36
CA ALA A 108 -22.61 5.07 -32.14
C ALA A 108 -22.69 4.61 -30.68
N ARG A 109 -23.93 4.49 -30.18
CA ARG A 109 -24.20 3.87 -28.87
C ARG A 109 -23.95 2.37 -28.98
N PRO A 110 -23.13 1.76 -28.11
CA PRO A 110 -22.90 0.31 -28.15
C PRO A 110 -24.14 -0.50 -27.77
N ASP A 111 -24.41 -1.60 -28.47
CA ASP A 111 -25.61 -2.44 -28.28
C ASP A 111 -25.73 -3.02 -26.85
N TRP A 112 -24.59 -3.27 -26.18
CA TRP A 112 -24.55 -3.78 -24.81
C TRP A 112 -24.86 -2.72 -23.75
N LEU A 113 -24.84 -1.43 -24.10
CA LEU A 113 -24.86 -0.35 -23.12
C LEU A 113 -26.20 -0.25 -22.39
N ASP A 114 -27.31 -0.43 -23.10
CA ASP A 114 -28.64 -0.34 -22.47
C ASP A 114 -28.83 -1.45 -21.44
N GLY A 115 -28.52 -2.70 -21.80
CA GLY A 115 -28.54 -3.82 -20.85
C GLY A 115 -27.56 -3.65 -19.68
N TYR A 116 -26.40 -3.01 -19.89
CA TYR A 116 -25.49 -2.68 -18.79
C TYR A 116 -26.13 -1.70 -17.80
N LEU A 117 -26.80 -0.65 -18.30
CA LEU A 117 -27.37 0.43 -17.49
C LEU A 117 -28.59 0.02 -16.67
N GLU A 118 -29.31 -1.03 -17.06
CA GLU A 118 -30.45 -1.58 -16.31
C GLU A 118 -30.09 -1.98 -14.87
N SER A 119 -28.86 -2.46 -14.66
CA SER A 119 -28.39 -2.96 -13.35
C SER A 119 -27.62 -1.92 -12.52
N VAL A 120 -27.48 -0.69 -13.03
CA VAL A 120 -26.65 0.35 -12.41
C VAL A 120 -27.28 0.91 -11.15
N TYR A 121 -26.46 1.08 -10.12
CA TYR A 121 -26.82 1.76 -8.90
C TYR A 121 -26.55 3.27 -9.00
N VAL A 122 -27.61 4.07 -8.83
CA VAL A 122 -27.50 5.53 -8.66
C VAL A 122 -27.44 5.86 -7.17
N PRO A 123 -26.36 6.51 -6.67
CA PRO A 123 -26.19 6.76 -5.25
C PRO A 123 -27.13 7.84 -4.72
N LYS A 124 -27.55 7.67 -3.47
CA LYS A 124 -28.29 8.68 -2.70
C LYS A 124 -27.32 9.43 -1.78
N ALA A 125 -27.70 10.62 -1.34
CA ALA A 125 -26.91 11.40 -0.38
C ALA A 125 -26.57 10.61 0.91
N SER A 126 -27.47 9.71 1.35
CA SER A 126 -27.25 8.85 2.50
C SER A 126 -26.12 7.83 2.31
N ASP A 127 -25.83 7.40 1.09
CA ASP A 127 -24.78 6.41 0.80
C ASP A 127 -23.37 6.93 1.14
N PHE A 128 -23.17 8.26 1.07
CA PHE A 128 -21.89 8.89 1.39
C PHE A 128 -21.70 9.14 2.90
N ARG A 129 -22.74 8.95 3.73
CA ARG A 129 -22.64 9.15 5.19
C ARG A 129 -21.67 8.14 5.82
N ARG A 130 -21.75 6.87 5.38
CA ARG A 130 -20.92 5.79 5.91
C ARG A 130 -19.43 5.99 5.58
N PRO A 131 -19.02 6.23 4.32
CA PRO A 131 -17.64 6.60 4.00
C PRO A 131 -17.13 7.80 4.80
N ARG A 132 -17.93 8.86 4.92
CA ARG A 132 -17.56 10.06 5.70
C ARG A 132 -17.32 9.75 7.17
N ARG A 133 -18.12 8.87 7.77
CA ARG A 133 -17.89 8.41 9.15
C ARG A 133 -16.55 7.69 9.28
N TYR A 134 -16.24 6.75 8.39
CA TYR A 134 -14.95 6.04 8.42
C TYR A 134 -13.76 6.99 8.23
N VAL A 135 -13.86 7.96 7.32
CA VAL A 135 -12.83 8.98 7.13
C VAL A 135 -12.58 9.74 8.44
N ARG A 136 -13.64 10.19 9.12
CA ARG A 136 -13.51 10.86 10.43
C ARG A 136 -12.85 9.96 11.48
N GLU A 137 -13.23 8.69 11.55
CA GLU A 137 -12.63 7.73 12.49
C GLU A 137 -11.13 7.50 12.19
N LYS A 138 -10.74 7.41 10.91
CA LYS A 138 -9.33 7.24 10.51
C LYS A 138 -8.52 8.52 10.68
N ARG A 139 -9.13 9.67 10.45
CA ARG A 139 -8.55 10.99 10.72
C ARG A 139 -8.22 11.18 12.20
N LYS A 140 -9.13 10.80 13.11
CA LYS A 140 -8.84 10.84 14.56
C LYS A 140 -7.61 10.02 14.95
N ILE A 141 -7.43 8.87 14.31
CA ILE A 141 -6.24 8.05 14.50
C ILE A 141 -4.99 8.78 13.98
N TYR A 142 -5.07 9.34 12.78
CA TYR A 142 -4.00 10.15 12.18
C TYR A 142 -3.60 11.33 13.08
N ASP A 143 -4.56 12.15 13.50
CA ASP A 143 -4.32 13.35 14.31
C ASP A 143 -3.69 13.00 15.65
N ARG A 144 -4.17 11.94 16.31
CA ARG A 144 -3.68 11.52 17.62
C ARG A 144 -2.26 10.95 17.57
N SER A 145 -1.96 10.09 16.60
CA SER A 145 -0.79 9.21 16.65
C SER A 145 0.29 9.53 15.60
N TYR A 146 -0.06 10.23 14.52
CA TYR A 146 0.82 10.33 13.34
C TYR A 146 1.05 11.76 12.84
N ARG A 147 0.14 12.70 13.09
CA ARG A 147 0.27 14.10 12.64
C ARG A 147 1.51 14.78 13.22
N ASP A 148 1.67 14.72 14.53
CA ASP A 148 2.82 15.32 15.22
C ASP A 148 4.13 14.61 14.84
N LEU A 149 4.10 13.28 14.71
CA LEU A 149 5.25 12.52 14.26
C LEU A 149 5.71 12.96 12.85
N ARG A 150 4.76 13.10 11.91
CA ARG A 150 5.05 13.65 10.58
C ARG A 150 5.63 15.06 10.69
N ARG A 151 4.95 15.97 11.39
CA ARG A 151 5.34 17.38 11.48
C ARG A 151 6.72 17.55 12.11
N LYS A 152 6.89 17.02 13.33
CA LYS A 152 8.04 17.29 14.21
C LYS A 152 9.27 16.44 13.87
N VAL A 153 9.09 15.23 13.34
CA VAL A 153 10.21 14.31 13.07
C VAL A 153 10.55 14.25 11.59
N PHE A 154 9.55 14.12 10.71
CA PHE A 154 9.81 13.80 9.29
C PHE A 154 9.76 15.00 8.33
N ALA A 155 8.84 15.95 8.53
CA ALA A 155 8.62 17.05 7.60
C ALA A 155 9.46 18.29 7.91
N HIS A 156 9.52 18.69 9.18
CA HIS A 156 10.24 19.90 9.60
C HIS A 156 11.46 19.61 10.48
N ARG A 157 11.63 18.36 10.92
CA ARG A 157 12.73 17.89 11.78
C ARG A 157 12.99 18.84 12.97
N GLU A 158 11.89 19.30 13.59
CA GLU A 158 11.88 20.17 14.78
C GLU A 158 12.53 19.47 15.99
N LEU A 159 12.58 18.14 15.99
CA LEU A 159 13.20 17.34 17.03
C LEU A 159 14.48 16.66 16.53
N SER A 160 15.60 16.97 17.19
CA SER A 160 16.90 16.34 16.97
C SER A 160 17.28 15.36 18.10
N GLU A 161 16.67 15.49 19.28
CA GLU A 161 16.95 14.64 20.43
C GLU A 161 16.30 13.27 20.31
N ARG A 162 17.13 12.22 20.42
CA ARG A 162 16.70 10.82 20.25
C ARG A 162 15.56 10.42 21.21
N ALA A 163 15.64 10.82 22.47
CA ALA A 163 14.60 10.51 23.46
C ALA A 163 13.25 11.16 23.10
N ALA A 164 13.26 12.39 22.56
CA ALA A 164 12.06 13.07 22.11
C ALA A 164 11.45 12.39 20.88
N VAL A 165 12.29 11.92 19.94
CA VAL A 165 11.83 11.14 18.77
C VAL A 165 11.21 9.82 19.23
N GLU A 166 11.87 9.07 20.11
CA GLU A 166 11.39 7.79 20.65
C GLU A 166 10.04 7.94 21.39
N ALA A 167 9.86 9.02 22.15
CA ALA A 167 8.59 9.33 22.81
C ALA A 167 7.44 9.53 21.81
N HIS A 168 7.69 10.16 20.66
CA HIS A 168 6.69 10.31 19.60
C HIS A 168 6.35 8.97 18.91
N PHE A 169 7.30 8.03 18.84
CA PHE A 169 7.04 6.69 18.31
C PHE A 169 6.28 5.79 19.27
N ALA A 170 6.37 6.00 20.59
CA ALA A 170 5.69 5.18 21.60
C ALA A 170 4.15 5.16 21.42
N GLY A 171 3.57 6.22 20.87
CA GLY A 171 2.14 6.31 20.56
C GLY A 171 1.71 5.67 19.23
N THR A 172 2.65 5.10 18.47
CA THR A 172 2.38 4.51 17.15
C THR A 172 2.03 3.03 17.24
N ASN A 173 1.23 2.55 16.29
CA ASN A 173 0.86 1.14 16.24
C ASN A 173 0.90 0.61 14.80
N ILE A 174 1.82 -0.32 14.53
CA ILE A 174 2.01 -0.94 13.20
C ILE A 174 0.72 -1.58 12.67
N ARG A 175 -0.10 -2.20 13.55
CA ARG A 175 -1.38 -2.81 13.16
C ARG A 175 -2.40 -1.75 12.78
N GLU A 176 -2.42 -0.64 13.49
CA GLU A 176 -3.29 0.50 13.20
C GLU A 176 -2.92 1.15 11.86
N LEU A 177 -1.62 1.36 11.60
CA LEU A 177 -1.14 1.93 10.35
C LEU A 177 -1.41 1.01 9.13
N GLN A 178 -1.24 -0.32 9.30
CA GLN A 178 -1.65 -1.29 8.27
C GLN A 178 -3.14 -1.18 7.95
N ARG A 179 -3.99 -1.00 8.98
CA ARG A 179 -5.44 -0.81 8.81
C ARG A 179 -5.80 0.53 8.17
N LEU A 180 -5.01 1.59 8.41
CA LEU A 180 -5.19 2.88 7.74
C LEU A 180 -4.98 2.73 6.23
N PHE A 181 -3.84 2.19 5.79
CA PHE A 181 -3.59 2.00 4.36
C PHE A 181 -4.57 1.02 3.70
N ALA A 182 -4.93 -0.06 4.40
CA ALA A 182 -5.97 -0.97 3.89
C ALA A 182 -7.32 -0.28 3.71
N PHE A 183 -7.67 0.66 4.60
CA PHE A 183 -8.84 1.51 4.45
C PHE A 183 -8.72 2.45 3.25
N LEU A 184 -7.59 3.15 3.07
CA LEU A 184 -7.40 4.08 1.94
C LEU A 184 -7.58 3.38 0.58
N ASN A 185 -6.96 2.21 0.42
CA ASN A 185 -7.13 1.40 -0.78
C ASN A 185 -8.57 0.89 -0.97
N SER A 186 -9.26 0.55 0.13
CA SER A 186 -10.68 0.16 0.08
C SER A 186 -11.57 1.33 -0.33
N PHE A 187 -11.30 2.52 0.21
CA PHE A 187 -12.00 3.75 -0.12
C PHE A 187 -11.84 4.10 -1.59
N HIS A 188 -10.62 4.12 -2.13
CA HIS A 188 -10.38 4.35 -3.56
C HIS A 188 -11.22 3.41 -4.41
N GLU A 189 -11.10 2.10 -4.17
CA GLU A 189 -11.84 1.08 -4.92
C GLU A 189 -13.34 1.27 -4.85
N THR A 190 -13.89 1.59 -3.67
CA THR A 190 -15.31 1.86 -3.51
C THR A 190 -15.76 3.03 -4.37
N MET A 191 -15.01 4.14 -4.36
CA MET A 191 -15.35 5.33 -5.14
C MET A 191 -15.17 5.10 -6.64
N TRP A 192 -14.13 4.38 -7.04
CA TRP A 192 -13.86 3.99 -8.42
C TRP A 192 -14.95 3.08 -8.99
N GLN A 193 -15.37 2.05 -8.24
CA GLN A 193 -16.44 1.14 -8.63
C GLN A 193 -17.80 1.85 -8.75
N LEU A 194 -18.08 2.80 -7.86
CA LEU A 194 -19.27 3.64 -7.97
C LEU A 194 -19.21 4.50 -9.24
N PHE A 195 -18.09 5.18 -9.46
CA PHE A 195 -17.94 6.13 -10.57
C PHE A 195 -17.89 5.47 -11.95
N LEU A 196 -17.05 4.45 -12.12
CA LEU A 196 -16.83 3.82 -13.42
C LEU A 196 -17.76 2.66 -13.71
N ASN A 197 -18.31 2.00 -12.68
CA ASN A 197 -19.12 0.80 -12.87
C ASN A 197 -20.54 0.91 -12.33
N GLY A 198 -20.89 2.02 -11.67
CA GLY A 198 -22.24 2.20 -11.13
C GLY A 198 -22.56 1.19 -10.03
N ARG A 199 -21.55 0.74 -9.26
CA ARG A 199 -21.77 -0.23 -8.18
C ARG A 199 -22.05 0.49 -6.86
N LYS A 200 -22.95 -0.08 -6.06
CA LYS A 200 -23.26 0.44 -4.72
C LYS A 200 -21.99 0.62 -3.87
N PRO A 201 -21.76 1.79 -3.24
CA PRO A 201 -20.54 2.04 -2.50
C PRO A 201 -20.50 1.21 -1.22
N ASN A 202 -19.70 0.14 -1.24
CA ASN A 202 -19.50 -0.73 -0.09
C ASN A 202 -18.01 -0.86 0.23
N LEU A 203 -17.60 -0.34 1.38
CA LEU A 203 -16.24 -0.44 1.90
C LEU A 203 -15.94 -1.87 2.34
N ARG A 204 -15.36 -2.65 1.43
CA ARG A 204 -14.99 -4.04 1.70
C ARG A 204 -13.72 -4.10 2.54
N PRO A 205 -13.68 -4.93 3.61
CA PRO A 205 -12.45 -5.17 4.33
C PRO A 205 -11.36 -5.67 3.39
N ARG A 206 -10.15 -5.13 3.55
CA ARG A 206 -8.96 -5.62 2.85
C ARG A 206 -8.04 -6.31 3.84
N ARG A 207 -7.34 -7.34 3.37
CA ARG A 207 -6.24 -7.94 4.12
C ARG A 207 -5.15 -6.88 4.31
N TYR A 208 -4.65 -6.80 5.54
CA TYR A 208 -3.72 -5.74 5.95
C TYR A 208 -2.49 -6.23 6.73
N SER A 209 -2.50 -7.45 7.27
CA SER A 209 -1.38 -7.92 8.09
C SER A 209 -0.28 -8.52 7.22
N VAL A 210 0.93 -7.93 7.26
CA VAL A 210 2.13 -8.47 6.61
C VAL A 210 2.40 -9.89 7.07
N LYS A 211 2.39 -10.15 8.38
CA LYS A 211 2.52 -11.51 8.94
C LYS A 211 1.54 -12.47 8.26
N ARG A 212 0.24 -12.15 8.26
CA ARG A 212 -0.74 -13.03 7.60
C ARG A 212 -0.41 -13.18 6.11
N MET A 213 -0.10 -12.11 5.39
CA MET A 213 0.18 -12.16 3.95
C MET A 213 1.31 -13.13 3.61
N ARG A 214 2.35 -13.17 4.45
CA ARG A 214 3.47 -14.10 4.34
C ARG A 214 3.07 -15.53 4.70
N ASP A 215 2.39 -15.71 5.82
CA ASP A 215 1.99 -17.03 6.33
C ASP A 215 0.99 -17.73 5.39
N PHE A 216 0.11 -16.97 4.71
CA PHE A 216 -0.92 -17.52 3.83
C PHE A 216 -1.03 -16.75 2.50
N PRO A 217 -0.09 -16.92 1.56
CA PRO A 217 -0.07 -16.14 0.31
C PRO A 217 -1.35 -16.34 -0.52
N SER A 218 -1.90 -15.25 -1.05
CA SER A 218 -3.07 -15.33 -1.94
C SER A 218 -2.68 -15.98 -3.29
N PRO A 219 -3.56 -16.80 -3.90
CA PRO A 219 -3.36 -17.32 -5.26
C PRO A 219 -3.18 -16.18 -6.29
N GLU A 220 -2.39 -16.40 -7.35
CA GLU A 220 -2.04 -15.38 -8.35
C GLU A 220 -3.23 -14.59 -8.90
N GLU A 221 -4.28 -15.31 -9.25
CA GLU A 221 -5.51 -14.79 -9.84
C GLU A 221 -6.31 -13.87 -8.90
N ARG A 222 -6.05 -13.93 -7.59
CA ARG A 222 -6.75 -13.14 -6.56
C ARG A 222 -5.94 -11.94 -6.05
N ARG A 223 -4.72 -11.71 -6.57
CA ARG A 223 -3.78 -10.67 -6.10
C ARG A 223 -4.11 -9.29 -6.65
N LYS A 224 -5.19 -8.70 -6.14
CA LYS A 224 -5.64 -7.37 -6.60
C LYS A 224 -5.09 -6.20 -5.76
N GLY A 225 -4.54 -6.45 -4.58
CA GLY A 225 -4.06 -5.40 -3.68
C GLY A 225 -2.57 -5.10 -3.83
N VAL A 226 -2.21 -3.82 -3.97
CA VAL A 226 -0.81 -3.37 -4.02
C VAL A 226 -0.01 -3.82 -2.80
N GLN A 227 -0.63 -3.88 -1.62
CA GLN A 227 0.01 -4.32 -0.38
C GLN A 227 0.42 -5.79 -0.40
N GLU A 228 -0.37 -6.67 -1.03
CA GLU A 228 -0.02 -8.10 -1.10
C GLU A 228 1.08 -8.34 -2.15
N ARG A 229 1.05 -7.58 -3.24
CA ARG A 229 2.07 -7.61 -4.29
C ARG A 229 3.43 -7.20 -3.74
N ILE A 230 3.53 -6.03 -3.10
CA ILE A 230 4.81 -5.54 -2.58
C ILE A 230 5.38 -6.44 -1.48
N VAL A 231 4.54 -7.02 -0.61
CA VAL A 231 5.00 -7.99 0.41
C VAL A 231 5.62 -9.21 -0.26
N ARG A 232 4.95 -9.80 -1.25
CA ARG A 232 5.48 -10.97 -1.95
C ARG A 232 6.75 -10.64 -2.73
N GLU A 233 6.71 -9.56 -3.53
CA GLU A 233 7.83 -9.17 -4.39
C GLU A 233 9.08 -8.87 -3.54
N ALA A 234 8.94 -8.12 -2.45
CA ALA A 234 10.04 -7.84 -1.53
C ALA A 234 10.54 -9.11 -0.82
N GLU A 235 9.65 -9.98 -0.33
CA GLU A 235 10.06 -11.24 0.30
C GLU A 235 10.80 -12.16 -0.66
N ALA A 236 10.25 -12.37 -1.86
CA ALA A 236 10.88 -13.19 -2.89
C ALA A 236 12.25 -12.63 -3.29
N PHE A 237 12.36 -11.31 -3.46
CA PHE A 237 13.62 -10.65 -3.79
C PHE A 237 14.68 -10.85 -2.69
N LEU A 238 14.31 -10.62 -1.42
CA LEU A 238 15.23 -10.76 -0.28
C LEU A 238 15.74 -12.18 -0.13
N LEU A 239 14.85 -13.18 -0.24
CA LEU A 239 15.21 -14.59 -0.18
C LEU A 239 16.11 -14.99 -1.35
N ALA A 240 15.85 -14.50 -2.56
CA ALA A 240 16.70 -14.77 -3.72
C ALA A 240 18.08 -14.14 -3.57
N ALA A 241 18.15 -12.87 -3.15
CA ALA A 241 19.40 -12.15 -2.92
C ALA A 241 20.27 -12.84 -1.87
N ALA A 242 19.66 -13.32 -0.76
CA ALA A 242 20.39 -14.02 0.29
C ALA A 242 20.95 -15.39 -0.15
N ARG A 243 20.31 -16.06 -1.11
CA ARG A 243 20.83 -17.30 -1.70
C ARG A 243 22.03 -17.04 -2.61
N VAL A 244 21.97 -15.99 -3.43
CA VAL A 244 23.08 -15.61 -4.32
C VAL A 244 24.30 -15.11 -3.55
N ALA A 245 24.07 -14.41 -2.43
CA ALA A 245 25.14 -13.93 -1.56
C ALA A 245 25.92 -15.06 -0.85
N GLN A 246 25.49 -16.32 -0.97
CA GLN A 246 26.29 -17.45 -0.49
C GLN A 246 27.38 -17.77 -1.52
N PRO A 247 28.67 -17.78 -1.13
CA PRO A 247 29.65 -18.48 -1.93
C PRO A 247 29.21 -19.95 -1.98
N SER A 248 29.09 -20.51 -3.19
CA SER A 248 28.89 -21.95 -3.35
C SER A 248 29.93 -22.65 -2.48
N VAL A 249 29.50 -23.40 -1.47
CA VAL A 249 30.35 -24.40 -0.85
C VAL A 249 30.64 -25.38 -1.97
N ARG A 250 31.75 -25.18 -2.69
CA ARG A 250 32.30 -26.22 -3.53
C ARG A 250 32.54 -27.39 -2.58
N PRO A 251 31.99 -28.59 -2.83
CA PRO A 251 32.38 -29.75 -2.05
C PRO A 251 33.90 -29.82 -2.16
N ASP A 252 34.54 -29.75 -1.01
CA ASP A 252 35.98 -29.67 -0.91
C ASP A 252 36.57 -30.94 -1.56
N ARG A 253 37.11 -30.78 -2.77
CA ARG A 253 37.76 -31.88 -3.50
C ARG A 253 39.00 -32.39 -2.76
N SER A 254 39.42 -31.76 -1.66
CA SER A 254 40.52 -32.22 -0.82
C SER A 254 40.20 -33.49 -0.01
N ILE A 255 38.91 -33.83 0.23
CA ILE A 255 38.55 -35.10 0.89
C ILE A 255 38.53 -36.28 -0.09
N ALA A 256 38.42 -36.04 -1.39
CA ALA A 256 38.48 -37.09 -2.42
C ALA A 256 39.91 -37.54 -2.75
N VAL A 257 40.94 -36.73 -2.43
CA VAL A 257 42.35 -37.09 -2.67
C VAL A 257 42.96 -37.86 -1.49
N LEU A 258 42.45 -37.67 -0.27
CA LEU A 258 42.92 -38.39 0.92
C LEU A 258 42.35 -39.81 1.08
N ARG A 259 41.27 -40.17 0.35
CA ARG A 259 40.81 -41.58 0.25
C ARG A 259 41.51 -42.39 -0.84
N ALA A 260 42.13 -41.75 -1.84
CA ALA A 260 42.84 -42.45 -2.90
C ALA A 260 44.31 -42.80 -2.58
N SER A 261 44.90 -42.20 -1.53
CA SER A 261 46.28 -42.51 -1.09
C SER A 261 46.37 -43.53 0.06
N VAL A 262 45.25 -43.88 0.71
CA VAL A 262 45.25 -44.92 1.77
C VAL A 262 45.01 -46.32 1.18
N GLU A 263 44.49 -46.43 -0.04
CA GLU A 263 44.31 -47.70 -0.76
C GLU A 263 45.52 -48.11 -1.63
N ARG A 264 46.60 -47.31 -1.70
CA ARG A 264 47.82 -47.62 -2.46
C ARG A 264 49.07 -47.93 -1.63
N SER A 265 48.94 -47.99 -0.30
CA SER A 265 50.07 -48.24 0.61
C SER A 265 49.95 -49.60 1.33
N GLY A 266 49.06 -50.47 0.86
CA GLY A 266 48.88 -51.83 1.37
C GLY A 266 49.43 -52.86 0.38
N HIS A 267 50.74 -52.84 0.13
CA HIS A 267 51.56 -53.97 -0.35
C HIS A 267 53.02 -53.73 0.01
#